data_AF-A0AAP0BYD1-F1
#
_entry.id   AF-A0AAP0BYD1-F1
#
_cell.length_a   1.000
_cell.length_b   1.000
_cell.length_c   1.000
_cell.angle_alpha   90.00
_cell.angle_beta   90.00
_cell.angle_gamma   90.00
#
_symmetry.space_group_name_H-M   'P 1'
#
loop_
_entity.id
_entity.type
_entity.pdbx_description
1 polymer ?
#
loop_
_entity_poly.entity_id
_entity_poly.type
_entity_poly.pdbx_seq_one_letter_code
_entity_poly.pdbx_strand_id
1 'polypeptide(L)'
;MIEFVYNINFQATIKMTSNEALYGRRCQTPMSWVKASVIQLRKKQDIAYAFAITETICDRMGNMQDRQAKYYNTHPQHVKFAVGDMVYLKIKPFKAVSRIRQLKKSRPRYLGPFLNIKRIGECAYSPGLSAALNNLHDVF
;
A
#
# COMPACT_ATOMS: atom_id res chain seq x y z
N MET A 1 -22.14 -2.88 4.73
CA MET A 1 -21.70 -4.16 5.34
C MET A 1 -20.18 -4.31 5.46
N ILE A 2 -19.35 -3.71 4.59
CA ILE A 2 -17.86 -3.83 4.66
C ILE A 2 -17.25 -3.07 5.85
N GLU A 3 -17.76 -1.88 6.15
CA GLU A 3 -17.25 -1.01 7.23
C GLU A 3 -17.32 -1.67 8.62
N PHE A 4 -18.41 -2.37 8.90
CA PHE A 4 -18.58 -3.09 10.17
C PHE A 4 -17.52 -4.19 10.33
N VAL A 5 -17.29 -4.99 9.28
CA VAL A 5 -16.28 -6.07 9.28
C VAL A 5 -14.88 -5.50 9.46
N TYR A 6 -14.57 -4.38 8.81
CA TYR A 6 -13.29 -3.70 8.98
C TYR A 6 -13.07 -3.22 10.42
N ASN A 7 -14.10 -2.62 11.03
CA ASN A 7 -14.02 -2.06 12.37
C ASN A 7 -13.92 -3.12 13.49
N ILE A 8 -14.40 -4.34 13.25
CA ILE A 8 -14.31 -5.47 14.20
C ILE A 8 -13.06 -6.34 14.01
N ASN A 9 -12.40 -6.25 12.86
CA ASN A 9 -11.23 -7.09 12.58
C ASN A 9 -10.01 -6.64 13.37
N PHE A 10 -9.23 -7.62 13.83
CA PHE A 10 -8.01 -7.37 14.59
C PHE A 10 -6.89 -6.86 13.67
N GLN A 11 -6.28 -5.74 14.05
CA GLN A 11 -5.15 -5.18 13.31
C GLN A 11 -3.85 -5.50 14.02
N ALA A 12 -3.02 -6.35 13.41
CA ALA A 12 -1.77 -6.84 14.01
C ALA A 12 -0.79 -5.73 14.39
N THR A 13 -0.75 -4.63 13.63
CA THR A 13 0.13 -3.47 13.90
C THR A 13 -0.24 -2.72 15.18
N ILE A 14 -1.54 -2.56 15.44
CA ILE A 14 -2.06 -1.79 16.59
C ILE A 14 -2.38 -2.72 17.77
N LYS A 15 -2.40 -4.04 17.53
CA LYS A 15 -2.74 -5.09 18.51
C LYS A 15 -4.14 -4.95 19.13
N MET A 16 -5.04 -4.25 18.45
CA MET A 16 -6.45 -4.08 18.83
C MET A 16 -7.30 -3.85 17.57
N THR A 17 -8.63 -3.80 17.74
CA THR A 17 -9.55 -3.44 16.65
C THR A 17 -9.67 -1.92 16.51
N SER A 18 -10.01 -1.41 15.33
CA SER A 18 -10.23 0.04 15.12
C SER A 18 -11.31 0.60 16.05
N ASN A 19 -12.37 -0.18 16.30
CA ASN A 19 -13.43 0.18 17.24
C ASN A 19 -12.91 0.26 18.69
N GLU A 20 -12.11 -0.72 19.12
CA GLU A 20 -11.50 -0.74 20.47
C GLU A 20 -10.53 0.42 20.67
N ALA A 21 -9.77 0.80 19.63
CA ALA A 21 -8.91 1.98 19.67
C ALA A 21 -9.71 3.28 19.79
N LEU A 22 -10.85 3.39 19.10
CA LEU A 22 -11.68 4.60 19.09
C LEU A 22 -12.50 4.79 20.37
N TYR A 23 -13.09 3.72 20.88
CA TYR A 23 -14.06 3.77 21.99
C TYR A 23 -13.54 3.18 23.30
N GLY A 24 -12.35 2.58 23.32
CA GLY A 24 -11.78 1.92 24.50
C GLY A 24 -12.57 0.70 24.98
N ARG A 25 -13.47 0.17 24.15
CA ARG A 25 -14.36 -0.96 24.46
C ARG A 25 -14.43 -1.91 23.28
N ARG A 26 -14.57 -3.21 23.55
CA ARG A 26 -14.78 -4.20 22.48
C ARG A 26 -16.16 -4.05 21.87
N CYS A 27 -16.23 -4.11 20.53
CA CYS A 27 -17.49 -4.04 19.80
C CYS A 27 -18.38 -5.24 20.11
N GLN A 28 -19.67 -5.01 20.39
CA GLN A 28 -20.66 -6.09 20.49
C GLN A 28 -21.06 -6.53 19.08
N THR A 29 -20.91 -7.81 18.78
CA THR A 29 -21.33 -8.39 17.50
C THR A 29 -22.66 -9.13 17.67
N PRO A 30 -23.47 -9.34 16.61
CA PRO A 30 -24.71 -10.11 16.72
C PRO A 30 -24.51 -11.52 17.32
N MET A 31 -23.33 -12.12 17.10
CA MET A 31 -22.95 -13.37 17.77
C MET A 31 -22.79 -13.25 19.29
N SER A 32 -22.38 -12.08 19.80
CA SER A 32 -22.30 -11.81 21.24
C SER A 32 -23.68 -11.77 21.92
N TRP A 33 -24.77 -11.68 21.15
CA TRP A 33 -26.15 -11.69 21.66
C TRP A 33 -26.81 -13.08 21.68
N VAL A 34 -26.14 -14.11 21.14
CA VAL A 34 -26.68 -15.49 21.11
C VAL A 34 -26.49 -16.18 22.47
N LYS A 35 -27.56 -16.77 23.02
CA LYS A 35 -27.53 -17.50 24.31
C LYS A 35 -26.56 -18.68 24.28
N ALA A 36 -25.72 -18.79 25.32
CA ALA A 36 -24.62 -19.75 25.42
C ALA A 36 -25.03 -21.24 25.27
N SER A 37 -26.28 -21.60 25.58
CA SER A 37 -26.81 -22.97 25.52
C SER A 37 -26.96 -23.53 24.10
N VAL A 38 -27.40 -22.71 23.14
CA VAL A 38 -27.54 -23.12 21.72
C VAL A 38 -26.19 -23.42 21.08
N ILE A 39 -25.14 -22.75 21.56
CA ILE A 39 -23.78 -22.88 21.04
C ILE A 39 -23.13 -24.17 21.58
N GLN A 40 -23.47 -24.68 22.77
CA GLN A 40 -22.77 -25.83 23.38
C GLN A 40 -22.98 -27.18 22.68
N LEU A 41 -24.13 -27.40 22.03
CA LEU A 41 -24.51 -28.70 21.47
C LEU A 41 -23.80 -29.06 20.14
N ARG A 42 -23.36 -28.08 19.34
CA ARG A 42 -22.67 -28.30 18.06
C ARG A 42 -21.15 -28.53 18.19
N LYS A 43 -20.57 -28.33 19.37
CA LYS A 43 -19.15 -27.96 19.51
C LYS A 43 -18.12 -29.09 19.37
N LYS A 44 -18.35 -30.32 19.80
CA LYS A 44 -17.19 -31.19 20.12
C LYS A 44 -16.43 -31.77 18.91
N GLN A 45 -17.11 -32.15 17.82
CA GLN A 45 -16.45 -32.69 16.62
C GLN A 45 -16.05 -31.59 15.63
N ASP A 46 -16.90 -30.57 15.47
CA ASP A 46 -16.67 -29.45 14.55
C ASP A 46 -15.49 -28.56 14.97
N ILE A 47 -15.24 -28.42 16.28
CA ILE A 47 -14.14 -27.58 16.80
C ILE A 47 -12.77 -28.15 16.41
N ALA A 48 -12.56 -29.46 16.51
CA ALA A 48 -11.26 -30.07 16.21
C ALA A 48 -10.90 -29.91 14.73
N TYR A 49 -11.88 -30.13 13.85
CA TYR A 49 -11.74 -29.92 12.41
C TYR A 49 -11.50 -28.44 12.07
N ALA A 50 -12.24 -27.52 12.71
CA ALA A 50 -12.04 -26.08 12.53
C ALA A 50 -10.64 -25.64 12.96
N PHE A 51 -10.11 -26.13 14.08
CA PHE A 51 -8.75 -25.83 14.51
C PHE A 51 -7.70 -26.28 13.50
N ALA A 52 -7.81 -27.52 13.01
CA ALA A 52 -6.91 -28.05 11.98
C ALA A 52 -6.93 -27.19 10.71
N ILE A 53 -8.12 -26.74 10.26
CA ILE A 53 -8.22 -25.82 9.11
C ILE A 53 -7.56 -24.48 9.43
N THR A 54 -7.84 -23.89 10.60
CA THR A 54 -7.27 -22.58 10.95
C THR A 54 -5.75 -22.61 11.01
N GLU A 55 -5.16 -23.70 11.50
CA GLU A 55 -3.71 -23.90 11.51
C GLU A 55 -3.15 -23.89 10.09
N THR A 56 -3.74 -24.69 9.18
CA THR A 56 -3.32 -24.71 7.77
C THR A 56 -3.50 -23.36 7.06
N ILE A 57 -4.54 -22.59 7.40
CA ILE A 57 -4.77 -21.26 6.83
C ILE A 57 -3.70 -20.28 7.34
N CYS A 58 -3.40 -20.28 8.62
CA CYS A 58 -2.36 -19.44 9.22
C CYS A 58 -0.99 -19.73 8.58
N ASP A 59 -0.62 -20.99 8.43
CA ASP A 59 0.63 -21.40 7.80
C ASP A 59 0.73 -20.93 6.34
N ARG A 60 -0.35 -21.13 5.56
CA ARG A 60 -0.40 -20.67 4.16
C ARG A 60 -0.33 -19.15 4.07
N MET A 61 -0.99 -18.44 4.99
CA MET A 61 -0.99 -16.99 5.04
C MET A 61 0.39 -16.43 5.37
N GLY A 62 1.09 -17.01 6.35
CA GLY A 62 2.47 -16.64 6.69
C GLY A 62 3.42 -16.86 5.50
N ASN A 63 3.36 -18.04 4.88
CA ASN A 63 4.15 -18.33 3.68
C ASN A 63 3.86 -17.37 2.52
N MET A 64 2.60 -16.96 2.34
CA MET A 64 2.24 -15.98 1.31
C MET A 64 2.79 -14.59 1.63
N GLN A 65 2.71 -14.15 2.88
CA GLN A 65 3.27 -12.87 3.35
C GLN A 65 4.79 -12.85 3.17
N ASP A 66 5.49 -13.92 3.52
CA ASP A 66 6.94 -14.05 3.34
C ASP A 66 7.33 -14.00 1.86
N ARG A 67 6.58 -14.68 0.99
CA ARG A 67 6.79 -14.60 -0.48
C ARG A 67 6.59 -13.18 -0.99
N GLN A 68 5.53 -12.50 -0.54
CA GLN A 68 5.24 -11.13 -0.94
C GLN A 68 6.35 -10.17 -0.47
N ALA A 69 6.80 -10.33 0.78
CA ALA A 69 7.91 -9.56 1.34
C ALA A 69 9.20 -9.83 0.56
N LYS A 70 9.51 -11.09 0.24
CA LYS A 70 10.67 -11.45 -0.58
C LYS A 70 10.64 -10.75 -1.93
N TYR A 71 9.53 -10.86 -2.67
CA TYR A 71 9.39 -10.20 -3.98
C TYR A 71 9.49 -8.67 -3.89
N TYR A 72 8.82 -8.05 -2.91
CA TYR A 72 8.86 -6.61 -2.75
C TYR A 72 10.25 -6.10 -2.36
N ASN A 73 10.91 -6.75 -1.40
CA ASN A 73 12.20 -6.34 -0.86
C ASN A 73 13.35 -6.58 -1.84
N THR A 74 13.21 -7.47 -2.83
CA THR A 74 14.22 -7.66 -3.88
C THR A 74 14.31 -6.51 -4.90
N HIS A 75 13.31 -5.63 -4.99
CA HIS A 75 13.19 -4.67 -6.10
C HIS A 75 13.55 -3.19 -5.88
N PRO A 76 13.68 -2.62 -4.67
CA PRO A 76 14.16 -1.25 -4.56
C PRO A 76 15.68 -1.21 -4.72
N GLN A 77 16.15 -1.09 -5.97
CA GLN A 77 17.44 -0.46 -6.21
C GLN A 77 17.30 1.01 -5.84
N HIS A 78 17.89 1.40 -4.70
CA HIS A 78 18.07 2.80 -4.35
C HIS A 78 19.07 3.43 -5.32
N VAL A 79 18.60 3.80 -6.51
CA VAL A 79 19.41 4.55 -7.47
C VAL A 79 19.59 5.95 -6.92
N LYS A 80 20.82 6.26 -6.49
CA LYS A 80 21.23 7.60 -6.07
C LYS A 80 21.90 8.27 -7.26
N PHE A 81 21.43 9.45 -7.61
CA PHE A 81 22.03 10.25 -8.68
C PHE A 81 23.01 11.26 -8.08
N ALA A 82 24.15 11.43 -8.73
CA ALA A 82 25.10 12.50 -8.41
C ALA A 82 24.72 13.78 -9.16
N VAL A 83 25.31 14.90 -8.73
CA VAL A 83 25.25 16.15 -9.49
C VAL A 83 26.06 15.96 -10.77
N GLY A 84 25.49 16.29 -11.92
CA GLY A 84 26.07 16.05 -13.24
C GLY A 84 25.56 14.81 -13.97
N ASP A 85 24.79 13.93 -13.31
CA ASP A 85 24.16 12.80 -13.99
C ASP A 85 23.00 13.26 -14.89
N MET A 86 22.81 12.55 -16.01
CA MET A 86 21.64 12.74 -16.88
C MET A 86 20.47 11.87 -16.40
N VAL A 87 19.35 12.52 -16.04
CA VAL A 87 18.15 11.86 -15.51
C VAL A 87 16.94 12.07 -16.40
N TYR A 88 16.10 11.05 -16.53
CA TYR A 88 14.84 11.12 -17.25
C TYR A 88 13.67 11.37 -16.29
N LEU A 89 12.81 12.33 -16.59
CA LEU A 89 11.66 12.66 -15.74
C LEU A 89 10.41 11.89 -16.16
N LYS A 90 9.80 11.15 -15.23
CA LYS A 90 8.60 10.36 -15.51
C LYS A 90 7.38 11.28 -15.65
N ILE A 91 6.69 11.17 -16.78
CA ILE A 91 5.46 11.92 -17.05
C ILE A 91 4.30 11.15 -16.43
N LYS A 92 3.64 11.73 -15.42
CA LYS A 92 2.27 11.31 -15.08
C LYS A 92 1.32 11.95 -16.09
N PRO A 93 0.35 11.23 -16.66
CA PRO A 93 -0.69 11.86 -17.46
C PRO A 93 -1.49 12.80 -16.55
N PHE A 94 -1.18 14.09 -16.58
CA PHE A 94 -1.95 15.09 -15.84
C PHE A 94 -3.35 15.17 -16.47
N LYS A 95 -4.34 14.62 -15.78
CA LYS A 95 -5.74 15.00 -15.99
C LYS A 95 -5.90 16.38 -15.34
N ALA A 96 -6.22 17.37 -16.16
CA ALA A 96 -6.47 18.78 -15.82
C ALA A 96 -5.23 19.69 -15.76
N VAL A 97 -5.40 20.85 -16.42
CA VAL A 97 -4.65 22.12 -16.32
C VAL A 97 -3.62 22.47 -17.41
N SER A 98 -3.14 21.57 -18.27
CA SER A 98 -2.34 22.03 -19.43
C SER A 98 -2.82 21.47 -20.77
N ARG A 99 -2.90 22.35 -21.77
CA ARG A 99 -3.11 22.05 -23.20
C ARG A 99 -1.94 21.25 -23.80
N ILE A 100 -1.25 20.41 -23.02
CA ILE A 100 -0.27 19.44 -23.49
C ILE A 100 -1.04 18.28 -24.10
N ARG A 101 -1.68 18.58 -25.24
CA ARG A 101 -1.98 17.72 -26.38
C ARG A 101 -2.65 16.42 -25.95
N GLN A 102 -3.96 16.28 -26.16
CA GLN A 102 -4.75 15.04 -25.95
C GLN A 102 -3.90 13.76 -26.11
N LEU A 103 -3.78 12.98 -25.02
CA LEU A 103 -2.89 11.82 -24.92
C LEU A 103 -3.35 10.70 -25.86
N LYS A 104 -2.74 10.60 -27.04
CA LYS A 104 -2.89 9.47 -27.96
C LYS A 104 -2.02 8.28 -27.50
N LYS A 105 -2.49 7.06 -27.75
CA LYS A 105 -1.87 5.77 -27.36
C LYS A 105 -0.56 5.52 -28.13
N SER A 106 0.54 6.20 -27.77
CA SER A 106 1.95 5.87 -28.13
C SER A 106 2.97 6.93 -27.64
N ARG A 107 2.73 7.62 -26.52
CA ARG A 107 3.64 8.68 -26.04
C ARG A 107 4.78 8.17 -25.16
N PRO A 108 5.93 8.88 -25.18
CA PRO A 108 7.04 8.56 -24.28
C PRO A 108 6.59 8.69 -22.83
N ARG A 109 6.94 7.71 -22.00
CA ARG A 109 6.64 7.68 -20.56
C ARG A 109 7.54 8.64 -19.76
N TYR A 110 8.65 9.06 -20.35
CA TYR A 110 9.66 9.92 -19.74
C TYR A 110 9.96 11.11 -20.66
N LEU A 111 10.16 12.29 -20.07
CA LEU A 111 10.78 13.45 -20.71
C LEU A 111 12.30 13.28 -20.68
N GLY A 112 12.97 13.89 -21.66
CA GLY A 112 14.36 13.67 -22.03
C GLY A 112 15.41 13.72 -20.91
N PRO A 113 16.68 13.52 -21.25
CA PRO A 113 17.74 13.60 -20.27
C PRO A 113 17.92 15.06 -19.83
N PHE A 114 17.74 15.30 -18.53
CA PHE A 114 18.08 16.57 -17.90
C PHE A 114 19.31 16.38 -17.03
N LEU A 115 20.18 17.39 -17.00
CA LEU A 115 21.31 17.41 -16.11
C LEU A 115 20.82 17.64 -14.68
N ASN A 116 21.18 16.75 -13.75
CA ASN A 116 20.94 16.96 -12.34
C ASN A 116 21.86 18.08 -11.82
N ILE A 117 21.32 19.27 -11.56
CA ILE A 117 22.09 20.45 -11.14
C ILE A 117 22.37 20.39 -9.64
N LYS A 118 21.41 19.90 -8.84
CA LYS A 118 21.52 19.93 -7.39
C LYS A 118 20.78 18.76 -6.75
N ARG A 119 21.40 18.14 -5.75
CA ARG A 119 20.75 17.22 -4.83
C ARG A 119 20.23 17.98 -3.62
N ILE A 120 18.93 17.92 -3.37
CA ILE A 120 18.25 18.62 -2.25
C ILE A 120 18.05 17.68 -1.07
N GLY A 121 17.80 16.39 -1.33
CA GLY A 121 17.63 15.36 -0.31
C GLY A 121 18.08 13.99 -0.78
N GLU A 122 17.89 12.96 0.06
CA GLU A 122 18.32 11.61 -0.30
C GLU A 122 17.60 11.09 -1.56
N CYS A 123 16.33 11.47 -1.72
CA CYS A 123 15.46 11.12 -2.85
C CYS A 123 14.92 12.34 -3.61
N ALA A 124 15.51 13.54 -3.42
CA ALA A 124 15.02 14.79 -4.01
C ALA A 124 16.11 15.49 -4.82
N TYR A 125 15.84 15.72 -6.11
CA TYR A 125 16.81 16.23 -7.09
C TYR A 125 16.22 17.41 -7.87
N SER A 126 17.08 18.35 -8.24
CA SER A 126 16.72 19.51 -9.05
C SER A 126 17.40 19.42 -10.42
N PRO A 127 16.69 18.90 -11.44
CA PRO A 127 17.18 18.87 -12.80
C PRO A 127 17.07 20.24 -13.47
N GLY A 128 18.01 20.54 -14.36
CA GLY A 128 17.98 21.74 -15.20
C GLY A 128 16.90 21.66 -16.26
N LEU A 129 15.65 21.97 -15.88
CA LEU A 129 14.53 22.04 -16.80
C LEU A 129 14.75 23.15 -17.84
N SER A 130 14.36 22.89 -19.09
CA SER A 130 14.40 23.90 -20.14
C SER A 130 13.27 24.92 -19.95
N ALA A 131 13.44 26.14 -20.48
CA ALA A 131 12.45 27.22 -20.37
C ALA A 131 11.02 26.84 -20.84
N ALA A 132 10.89 25.83 -21.70
CA ALA A 132 9.60 25.30 -22.16
C ALA A 132 8.82 24.56 -21.07
N LEU A 133 9.48 24.17 -19.97
CA LEU A 133 8.93 23.39 -18.85
C LEU A 133 8.81 24.23 -17.56
N ASN A 134 8.90 25.55 -17.63
CA ASN A 134 8.78 26.46 -16.47
C ASN A 134 7.47 26.33 -15.66
N ASN A 135 6.46 25.63 -16.19
CA ASN A 135 5.22 25.34 -15.48
C ASN A 135 5.32 24.10 -14.56
N LEU A 136 6.43 23.37 -14.61
CA LEU A 136 6.71 22.19 -13.78
C LEU A 136 7.51 22.61 -12.55
N HIS A 137 7.35 21.93 -11.42
CA HIS A 137 8.19 22.19 -10.25
C HIS A 137 9.65 21.79 -10.53
N ASP A 138 10.61 22.59 -10.07
CA ASP A 138 12.05 22.38 -10.32
C ASP A 138 12.70 21.31 -9.43
N VAL A 139 11.91 20.61 -8.59
CA VAL A 139 12.39 19.61 -7.62
C VAL A 139 11.51 18.35 -7.72
N PHE A 140 12.15 17.18 -7.86
CA PHE A 140 11.50 15.87 -8.04
C PHE A 140 12.03 14.82 -7.07
#